data_AF-A0A971MW57-F1
#
_entry.id   AF-A0A971MW57-F1
#
_cell.length_a   1.000
_cell.length_b   1.000
_cell.length_c   1.000
_cell.angle_alpha   90.00
_cell.angle_beta   90.00
_cell.angle_gamma   90.00
#
_symmetry.space_group_name_H-M   'P 1'
#
loop_
_entity.id
_entity.type
_entity.pdbx_description
1 polymer ?
#
loop_
_entity_poly.entity_id
_entity_poly.type
_entity_poly.pdbx_seq_one_letter_code
_entity_poly.pdbx_strand_id
1 'polypeptide(L)'
;MPKSKVGCILADGHFYPYTCKPDDVYTAMERDRDNYFFIDVQARGEYPVWALKRMEKVGIKIKMEDGDSELLKIIRFNQVADEEARF
;
A
#
# COMPACT_ATOMS: atom_id res chain seq x y z
N MET A 1 -21.92 -0.40 -16.46
CA MET A 1 -22.05 -1.86 -16.59
C MET A 1 -22.06 -2.50 -15.21
N PRO A 2 -23.16 -3.08 -14.73
CA PRO A 2 -23.15 -3.88 -13.52
C PRO A 2 -22.38 -5.19 -13.81
N LYS A 3 -21.43 -5.58 -12.95
CA LYS A 3 -20.48 -6.71 -13.07
C LYS A 3 -19.12 -6.46 -13.76
N SER A 4 -18.77 -5.23 -14.14
CA SER A 4 -17.41 -4.94 -14.60
C SER A 4 -16.42 -5.02 -13.43
N LYS A 5 -15.32 -5.77 -13.61
CA LYS A 5 -14.20 -5.80 -12.66
C LYS A 5 -13.28 -4.61 -12.96
N VAL A 6 -13.11 -3.74 -11.98
CA VAL A 6 -12.17 -2.60 -12.03
C VAL A 6 -11.22 -2.78 -10.86
N GLY A 7 -9.92 -2.65 -11.11
CA GLY A 7 -8.88 -2.73 -10.10
C GLY A 7 -7.71 -1.82 -10.45
N CYS A 8 -6.77 -1.66 -9.54
CA CYS A 8 -5.54 -0.91 -9.75
C CYS A 8 -4.37 -1.86 -10.03
N ILE A 9 -3.48 -1.43 -10.91
CA ILE A 9 -2.23 -2.12 -11.21
C ILE A 9 -1.14 -1.49 -10.34
N LEU A 10 -0.40 -2.32 -9.59
CA LEU A 10 0.86 -1.92 -8.97
C LEU A 10 2.00 -2.45 -9.84
N ALA A 11 2.99 -1.60 -10.10
CA ALA A 11 4.29 -2.05 -10.58
C ALA A 11 5.04 -2.68 -9.39
N ASP A 12 4.76 -3.96 -9.13
CA ASP A 12 5.41 -4.66 -8.02
C ASP A 12 6.86 -5.00 -8.38
N GLY A 13 7.77 -4.57 -7.52
CA GLY A 13 9.20 -4.87 -7.61
C GLY A 13 9.66 -5.21 -6.20
N HIS A 14 9.96 -6.48 -5.97
CA HIS A 14 10.48 -6.92 -4.68
C HIS A 14 11.92 -6.46 -4.50
N PHE A 15 12.20 -5.87 -3.35
CA PHE A 15 13.54 -5.53 -2.92
C PHE A 15 14.18 -6.75 -2.27
N TYR A 16 15.27 -7.23 -2.89
CA TYR A 16 16.09 -8.29 -2.31
C TYR A 16 17.21 -7.69 -1.46
N PRO A 17 17.50 -8.26 -0.27
CA PRO A 17 18.60 -7.80 0.55
C PRO A 17 19.94 -8.10 -0.14
N TYR A 18 20.90 -7.18 0.00
CA TYR A 18 22.23 -7.34 -0.59
C TYR A 18 23.03 -8.47 0.08
N THR A 19 22.83 -8.68 1.39
CA THR A 19 23.46 -9.77 2.15
C THR A 19 22.49 -10.36 3.17
N CYS A 20 22.87 -11.49 3.81
CA CYS A 20 22.12 -12.09 4.91
C CYS A 20 22.22 -11.33 6.24
N LYS A 21 22.85 -10.14 6.27
CA LYS A 21 22.91 -9.32 7.49
C LYS A 21 21.50 -8.88 7.88
N PRO A 22 21.14 -8.93 9.17
CA PRO A 22 19.82 -8.52 9.63
C PRO A 22 19.42 -7.10 9.19
N ASP A 23 20.37 -6.17 9.15
CA ASP A 23 20.12 -4.77 8.74
C ASP A 23 19.75 -4.65 7.26
N ASP A 24 20.39 -5.43 6.38
CA ASP A 24 20.10 -5.44 4.95
C ASP A 24 18.73 -6.08 4.67
N VAL A 25 18.39 -7.14 5.42
CA VAL A 25 17.06 -7.78 5.39
C VAL A 25 15.97 -6.82 5.84
N TYR A 26 16.19 -6.12 6.94
CA TYR A 26 15.24 -5.13 7.44
C TYR A 26 15.03 -3.99 6.45
N THR A 27 16.12 -3.49 5.85
CA THR A 27 16.05 -2.43 4.83
C THR A 27 15.25 -2.86 3.61
N ALA A 28 15.47 -4.09 3.11
CA ALA A 28 14.70 -4.65 2.01
C ALA A 28 13.20 -4.72 2.35
N MET A 29 12.85 -5.21 3.54
CA MET A 29 11.46 -5.27 4.02
C MET A 29 10.81 -3.88 4.13
N GLU A 30 11.55 -2.86 4.59
CA GLU A 30 11.02 -1.49 4.65
C GLU A 30 10.73 -0.92 3.26
N ARG A 31 11.56 -1.26 2.26
CA ARG A 31 11.36 -0.82 0.87
C ARG A 31 10.17 -1.52 0.21
N ASP A 32 9.99 -2.81 0.43
CA ASP A 32 8.78 -3.52 -0.01
C ASP A 32 7.52 -2.91 0.61
N ARG A 33 7.57 -2.59 1.90
CA ARG A 33 6.46 -1.96 2.60
C ARG A 33 6.10 -0.59 2.01
N ASP A 34 7.09 0.18 1.57
CA ASP A 34 6.87 1.43 0.84
C ASP A 34 6.20 1.19 -0.52
N ASN A 35 6.55 0.11 -1.21
CA ASN A 35 5.93 -0.22 -2.50
C ASN A 35 4.44 -0.58 -2.33
N TYR A 36 4.11 -1.32 -1.26
CA TYR A 36 2.72 -1.70 -0.96
C TYR A 36 1.84 -0.56 -0.44
N PHE A 37 2.41 0.58 -0.06
CA PHE A 37 1.67 1.72 0.47
C PHE A 37 0.46 2.10 -0.39
N PHE A 38 0.64 2.17 -1.72
CA PHE A 38 -0.41 2.60 -2.65
C PHE A 38 -1.55 1.59 -2.75
N ILE A 39 -1.22 0.30 -2.76
CA ILE A 39 -2.22 -0.77 -2.75
C ILE A 39 -2.94 -0.82 -1.42
N ASP A 40 -2.24 -0.70 -0.29
CA ASP A 40 -2.84 -0.81 1.04
C ASP A 40 -3.97 0.22 1.22
N VAL A 41 -3.79 1.46 0.74
CA VAL A 41 -4.83 2.50 0.80
C VAL A 41 -6.07 2.09 0.01
N GLN A 42 -5.91 1.55 -1.20
CA GLN A 42 -7.01 1.17 -2.07
C GLN A 42 -7.67 -0.16 -1.67
N ALA A 43 -6.89 -1.07 -1.12
CA ALA A 43 -7.29 -2.41 -0.70
C ALA A 43 -7.91 -2.42 0.69
N ARG A 44 -7.55 -1.49 1.58
CA ARG A 44 -8.12 -1.37 2.93
C ARG A 44 -9.15 -0.23 3.02
N GLY A 45 -9.05 0.76 2.12
CA GLY A 45 -9.88 1.95 2.17
C GLY A 45 -9.47 2.94 3.27
N GLU A 46 -8.23 2.86 3.75
CA GLU A 46 -7.68 3.75 4.76
C GLU A 46 -6.15 3.82 4.68
N TYR A 47 -5.57 4.93 5.14
CA TYR A 47 -4.12 5.05 5.26
C TYR A 47 -3.60 4.17 6.41
N PRO A 48 -2.60 3.30 6.18
CA PRO A 48 -1.97 2.56 7.26
C PRO A 48 -1.35 3.49 8.31
N VAL A 49 -1.52 3.16 9.59
CA VAL A 49 -1.00 3.96 10.73
C VAL A 49 0.52 4.20 10.62
N TRP A 50 1.27 3.21 10.15
CA TRP A 50 2.72 3.32 9.99
C TRP A 50 3.11 4.39 8.95
N ALA A 51 2.33 4.51 7.88
CA ALA A 51 2.59 5.45 6.79
C ALA A 51 2.26 6.87 7.22
N LEU A 52 1.13 7.06 7.94
CA LEU A 52 0.77 8.34 8.56
C LEU A 52 1.89 8.82 9.50
N LYS A 53 2.37 7.95 10.39
CA LYS A 53 3.50 8.27 11.30
C LYS A 53 4.79 8.59 10.55
N ARG A 54 5.08 7.91 9.43
CA ARG A 54 6.27 8.18 8.61
C ARG A 54 6.17 9.54 7.92
N MET A 55 5.00 9.87 7.35
CA MET A 55 4.74 11.18 6.74
C MET A 55 4.82 12.32 7.77
N GLU A 56 4.24 12.12 8.95
CA GLU A 56 4.33 13.08 10.07
C GLU A 56 5.79 13.37 10.47
N LYS A 57 6.62 12.33 10.59
CA LYS A 57 8.06 12.48 10.90
C LYS A 57 8.83 13.29 9.86
N VAL A 58 8.43 13.22 8.59
CA VAL A 58 9.05 13.96 7.48
C VAL A 58 8.42 15.35 7.30
N GLY A 59 7.41 15.70 8.12
CA GLY A 59 6.71 16.98 8.05
C GLY A 59 5.67 17.06 6.93
N ILE A 60 5.30 15.92 6.33
CA ILE A 60 4.26 15.83 5.31
C ILE A 60 2.90 15.72 6.00
N LYS A 61 2.03 16.71 5.78
CA LYS A 61 0.62 16.65 6.18
C LYS A 61 -0.24 16.29 4.98
N ILE A 62 -0.94 15.16 5.07
CA ILE A 62 -1.98 14.80 4.11
C ILE A 62 -3.16 15.75 4.34
N LYS A 63 -3.54 16.50 3.31
CA LYS A 63 -4.79 17.25 3.32
C LYS A 63 -5.93 16.28 2.98
N MET A 64 -6.79 16.01 3.96
CA MET A 64 -8.02 15.24 3.78
C MET A 64 -9.20 16.19 3.90
N GLU A 65 -10.15 16.09 2.98
CA GLU A 65 -11.40 16.85 3.02
C GLU A 65 -12.51 16.03 3.71
N ASP A 66 -13.56 16.71 4.16
CA ASP A 66 -14.68 16.05 4.83
C ASP A 66 -15.36 15.04 3.89
N GLY A 67 -15.39 13.77 4.31
CA GLY A 67 -15.97 12.68 3.53
C GLY A 67 -14.94 11.82 2.78
N ASP A 68 -13.69 12.24 2.64
CA ASP A 68 -12.65 11.46 1.95
C ASP A 68 -12.38 10.11 2.64
N SER A 69 -12.38 10.09 3.97
CA SER A 69 -12.17 8.84 4.74
C SER A 69 -13.29 7.84 4.55
N GLU A 70 -14.53 8.31 4.41
CA GLU A 70 -15.69 7.44 4.15
C GLU A 70 -15.72 7.01 2.69
N LEU A 71 -15.36 7.91 1.77
CA LEU A 71 -15.23 7.60 0.37
C LEU A 71 -14.19 6.49 0.14
N LEU A 72 -13.02 6.57 0.77
CA LEU A 72 -11.97 5.54 0.68
C LEU A 72 -12.47 4.16 1.12
N LYS A 73 -13.28 4.08 2.18
CA LYS A 73 -13.89 2.82 2.63
C LYS A 73 -14.92 2.29 1.64
N ILE A 74 -15.72 3.17 1.04
CA ILE A 74 -16.77 2.81 0.07
C ILE A 74 -16.17 2.31 -1.24
N ILE A 75 -15.11 2.96 -1.74
CA ILE A 75 -14.48 2.64 -3.02
C ILE A 75 -13.44 1.51 -2.93
N ARG A 76 -13.22 0.98 -1.72
CA ARG A 76 -12.29 -0.14 -1.48
C ARG A 76 -12.52 -1.26 -2.49
N PHE A 77 -11.46 -1.65 -3.21
CA PHE A 77 -11.56 -2.75 -4.15
C PHE A 77 -11.67 -4.08 -3.40
N ASN A 78 -12.73 -4.86 -3.68
CA ASN A 78 -12.93 -6.21 -3.14
C ASN A 78 -12.17 -7.30 -3.93
N GLN A 79 -11.32 -6.92 -4.87
CA GLN A 79 -10.41 -7.83 -5.56
C GLN A 79 -9.02 -7.20 -5.63
N VAL A 80 -8.28 -7.28 -4.52
CA VAL A 80 -6.82 -7.44 -4.64
C VAL A 80 -6.63 -8.80 -5.30
N ALA A 81 -5.79 -8.89 -6.33
CA ALA A 81 -5.48 -10.16 -6.97
C ALA A 81 -5.14 -11.19 -5.88
N ASP A 82 -6.00 -12.21 -5.74
CA ASP A 82 -5.69 -13.43 -5.01
C ASP A 82 -4.32 -13.93 -5.48
N GLU A 83 -3.60 -14.56 -4.57
CA GLU A 83 -2.18 -14.96 -4.60
C GLU A 83 -1.72 -15.87 -5.78
N GLU A 84 -2.37 -15.88 -6.94
CA GLU A 84 -2.04 -16.72 -8.12
C GLU A 84 -0.90 -16.16 -9.00
N ALA A 85 0.03 -15.38 -8.43
CA ALA A 85 1.24 -14.95 -9.12
C ALA A 85 2.53 -15.44 -8.44
N ARG A 86 2.46 -16.52 -7.66
CA ARG A 86 3.63 -17.29 -7.23
C ARG A 86 3.86 -18.47 -8.18
N PHE A 87 4.74 -18.27 -9.16
CA PHE A 87 5.55 -19.37 -9.70
C PHE A 87 6.67 -19.70 -8.72
#